data_AF-A0A7X7MZU2-F1
#
_entry.id   AF-A0A7X7MZU2-F1
#
_cell.length_a   1.000
_cell.length_b   1.000
_cell.length_c   1.000
_cell.angle_alpha   90.00
_cell.angle_beta   90.00
_cell.angle_gamma   90.00
#
_symmetry.space_group_name_H-M   'P 1'
#
loop_
_entity.id
_entity.type
_entity.pdbx_description
1 polymer ?
#
loop_
_entity_poly.entity_id
_entity_poly.type
_entity_poly.pdbx_seq_one_letter_code
_entity_poly.pdbx_strand_id
1 'polypeptide(L)'
;MQECEQTDYVVNFASFASQNAEIIDNSGLTLLKLLVAVGVKEVIIAGMDGYSTQQDGDYFEQQLEYDYSKQAEIRNVLISGEIKEIQKVMKLSFLTPSQYSV
;
A
#
# COMPACT_ATOMS: atom_id res chain seq x y z
N MET A 1 -17.26 3.02 14.70
CA MET A 1 -17.24 2.87 13.23
C MET A 1 -18.67 3.15 12.79
N GLN A 2 -18.92 4.24 12.06
CA GLN A 2 -20.28 4.54 11.60
C GLN A 2 -20.57 3.54 10.48
N GLU A 3 -21.43 2.56 10.76
CA GLU A 3 -21.76 1.51 9.80
C GLU A 3 -22.45 2.14 8.59
N CYS A 4 -21.95 1.85 7.39
CA CYS A 4 -22.61 2.27 6.16
C CYS A 4 -23.92 1.48 6.04
N GLU A 5 -25.07 2.15 6.22
CA GLU A 5 -26.37 1.47 6.28
C GLU A 5 -26.79 0.84 4.94
N GLN A 6 -26.17 1.23 3.82
CA GLN A 6 -26.46 0.68 2.49
C GLN A 6 -25.22 0.73 1.58
N THR A 7 -24.82 -0.40 1.00
CA THR A 7 -23.67 -0.48 0.08
C THR A 7 -24.01 -1.36 -1.14
N ASP A 8 -23.60 -0.93 -2.33
CA ASP A 8 -23.76 -1.71 -3.57
C ASP A 8 -22.71 -2.84 -3.68
N TYR A 9 -21.52 -2.61 -3.10
CA TYR A 9 -20.40 -3.54 -3.16
C TYR A 9 -19.74 -3.66 -1.79
N VAL A 10 -19.46 -4.90 -1.39
CA VAL A 10 -18.74 -5.24 -0.17
C VAL A 10 -17.53 -6.07 -0.56
N VAL A 11 -16.36 -5.64 -0.09
CA VAL A 11 -15.09 -6.31 -0.35
C VAL A 11 -14.60 -6.94 0.95
N ASN A 12 -14.26 -8.23 0.92
CA ASN A 12 -13.58 -8.85 2.04
C ASN A 12 -12.13 -8.35 2.08
N PHE A 13 -11.81 -7.45 3.01
CA PHE A 13 -10.48 -6.88 3.17
C PHE A 13 -9.39 -7.96 3.31
N ALA A 14 -9.67 -9.03 4.06
CA ALA A 14 -8.71 -10.10 4.31
C ALA A 14 -8.28 -10.85 3.03
N SER A 15 -9.10 -10.81 1.97
CA SER A 15 -8.75 -11.41 0.67
C SER A 15 -7.62 -10.67 -0.05
N PHE A 16 -7.34 -9.42 0.32
CA PHE A 16 -6.37 -8.54 -0.35
C PHE A 16 -5.24 -8.05 0.56
N ALA A 17 -5.34 -8.28 1.86
CA ALA A 17 -4.26 -7.94 2.81
C ALA A 17 -2.95 -8.70 2.49
N SER A 18 -1.82 -8.16 2.94
CA SER A 18 -0.55 -8.91 2.92
C SER A 18 -0.63 -10.13 3.85
N GLN A 19 0.04 -11.22 3.47
CA GLN A 19 0.25 -12.37 4.35
C GLN A 19 1.41 -12.14 5.33
N ASN A 20 2.21 -11.10 5.11
CA ASN A 20 3.28 -10.71 6.01
C ASN A 20 2.74 -9.75 7.08
N ALA A 21 2.86 -10.15 8.34
CA ALA A 21 2.36 -9.38 9.48
C ALA A 21 2.93 -7.96 9.58
N GLU A 22 4.17 -7.73 9.12
CA GLU A 22 4.82 -6.41 9.16
C GLU A 22 4.21 -5.39 8.19
N ILE A 23 3.47 -5.86 7.18
CA ILE A 23 2.87 -5.02 6.13
C ILE A 23 1.42 -5.39 5.84
N ILE A 24 0.76 -6.10 6.78
CA ILE A 24 -0.64 -6.55 6.66
C ILE A 24 -1.63 -5.40 6.46
N ASP A 25 -1.30 -4.25 7.01
CA ASP A 25 -2.08 -3.01 7.03
C ASP A 25 -1.73 -2.04 5.89
N ASN A 26 -0.86 -2.42 4.94
CA ASN A 26 -0.54 -1.56 3.82
C ASN A 26 -1.75 -1.45 2.86
N SER A 27 -2.46 -0.32 2.95
CA SER A 27 -3.67 -0.04 2.19
C SER A 27 -3.40 0.09 0.68
N GLY A 28 -2.23 0.59 0.28
CA GLY A 28 -1.82 0.69 -1.12
C GLY A 28 -1.72 -0.67 -1.79
N LEU A 29 -1.00 -1.63 -1.18
CA LEU A 29 -0.92 -3.01 -1.64
C LEU A 29 -2.28 -3.70 -1.69
N THR A 30 -3.10 -3.47 -0.65
CA THR A 30 -4.47 -4.01 -0.58
C THR A 30 -5.31 -3.51 -1.77
N LEU A 31 -5.25 -2.21 -2.07
CA LEU A 31 -5.94 -1.63 -3.22
C LEU A 31 -5.41 -2.18 -4.54
N LEU A 32 -4.09 -2.29 -4.71
CA LEU A 32 -3.49 -2.83 -5.94
C LEU A 32 -3.95 -4.26 -6.22
N LYS A 33 -4.00 -5.12 -5.21
CA LYS A 33 -4.51 -6.49 -5.35
C LYS A 33 -6.00 -6.53 -5.71
N LEU A 34 -6.80 -5.64 -5.13
CA LEU A 34 -8.20 -5.49 -5.52
C LEU A 34 -8.34 -5.04 -6.98
N LEU A 35 -7.52 -4.07 -7.42
CA LEU A 35 -7.51 -3.59 -8.81
C LEU A 35 -7.13 -4.71 -9.79
N VAL A 36 -6.16 -5.57 -9.42
CA VAL A 36 -5.84 -6.78 -10.19
C VAL A 36 -7.07 -7.69 -10.30
N ALA A 37 -7.76 -7.94 -9.18
CA ALA A 37 -8.90 -8.84 -9.15
C ALA A 37 -10.11 -8.36 -9.97
N VAL A 38 -10.32 -7.04 -10.06
CA VAL A 38 -11.35 -6.45 -10.95
C VAL A 38 -10.86 -6.25 -12.38
N GLY A 39 -9.63 -6.67 -12.70
CA GLY A 39 -9.12 -6.77 -14.07
C GLY A 39 -8.40 -5.53 -14.61
N VAL A 40 -8.06 -4.56 -13.76
CA VAL A 40 -7.26 -3.39 -14.17
C VAL A 40 -5.88 -3.86 -14.64
N LYS A 41 -5.42 -3.31 -15.78
CA LYS A 41 -4.17 -3.75 -16.44
C LYS A 41 -3.02 -2.77 -16.29
N GLU A 42 -3.31 -1.49 -16.06
CA GLU A 42 -2.30 -0.46 -15.90
C GLU A 42 -2.70 0.52 -14.80
N VAL A 43 -1.74 0.87 -13.95
CA VAL A 43 -1.88 1.86 -12.87
C VAL A 43 -0.67 2.78 -12.83
N ILE A 44 -0.91 4.04 -12.47
CA ILE A 44 0.13 5.02 -12.15
C ILE A 44 -0.10 5.44 -10.70
N ILE A 45 0.94 5.36 -9.88
CA ILE A 45 0.87 5.60 -8.44
C ILE A 45 1.53 6.93 -8.10
N ALA A 46 0.89 7.73 -7.25
CA ALA A 46 1.44 8.95 -6.68
C ALA A 46 1.23 8.94 -5.15
N GLY A 47 2.26 9.27 -4.38
CA GLY A 47 2.17 9.40 -2.92
C GLY A 47 2.29 8.09 -2.13
N MET A 48 2.44 6.93 -2.79
CA MET A 48 2.86 5.69 -2.13
C MET A 48 4.38 5.57 -2.26
N ASP A 49 5.11 6.45 -1.58
CA ASP A 49 6.53 6.66 -1.83
C ASP A 49 7.45 5.86 -0.89
N GLY A 50 6.87 5.13 0.06
CA GLY A 50 7.62 4.34 1.06
C GLY A 50 7.74 5.04 2.40
N TYR A 51 8.24 4.29 3.39
CA TYR A 51 8.40 4.75 4.75
C TYR A 51 9.74 5.46 4.92
N SER A 52 9.73 6.60 5.61
CA SER A 52 10.94 7.35 5.96
C SER A 52 11.55 6.84 7.28
N THR A 53 12.88 6.91 7.39
CA THR A 53 13.58 6.73 8.67
C THR A 53 13.57 7.99 9.53
N GLN A 54 13.12 9.12 8.98
CA GLN A 54 12.94 10.38 9.69
C GLN A 54 11.46 10.57 10.04
N GLN A 55 11.19 11.10 11.25
CA GLN A 55 9.86 11.20 11.85
C GLN A 55 9.03 12.40 11.37
N ASP A 56 9.29 12.95 10.18
CA ASP A 56 8.64 14.19 9.79
C ASP A 56 8.12 14.15 8.35
N GLY A 57 6.79 14.21 8.22
CA GLY A 57 6.12 14.71 7.01
C GLY A 57 5.23 13.72 6.27
N ASP A 58 5.02 12.51 6.81
CA ASP A 58 4.19 11.49 6.13
C ASP A 58 2.69 11.78 6.25
N TYR A 59 2.27 12.52 7.29
CA TYR A 59 0.88 12.90 7.53
C TYR A 59 0.72 14.40 7.74
N PHE A 60 -0.38 14.95 7.21
CA PHE A 60 -0.79 16.33 7.51
C PHE A 60 -1.09 16.53 9.00
N GLU A 61 -1.71 15.52 9.62
CA GLU A 61 -1.92 15.46 11.07
C GLU A 61 -0.82 14.62 11.72
N GLN A 62 0.13 15.27 12.39
CA GLN A 62 1.25 14.60 13.08
C GLN A 62 0.79 13.55 14.12
N GLN A 63 -0.44 13.65 14.61
CA GLN A 63 -1.01 12.68 15.57
C GLN A 63 -1.28 11.30 14.93
N LEU A 64 -1.38 11.24 13.60
CA LEU A 64 -1.55 10.01 12.83
C LEU A 64 -0.21 9.39 12.44
N GLU A 65 0.90 10.08 12.72
CA GLU A 65 2.25 9.63 12.40
C GLU A 65 2.62 8.49 13.34
N TYR A 66 2.59 7.29 12.78
CA TYR A 66 3.11 6.11 13.46
C TYR A 66 4.63 6.09 13.34
N ASP A 67 5.31 5.87 14.47
CA ASP A 67 6.76 5.70 14.46
C ASP A 67 7.15 4.34 13.87
N TYR A 68 7.30 4.33 12.54
CA TYR A 68 7.87 3.21 11.79
C TYR A 68 9.34 3.43 11.45
N SER A 69 10.00 4.44 12.01
CA SER A 69 11.38 4.79 11.66
C SER A 69 12.35 3.59 11.77
N LYS A 70 12.15 2.74 12.78
CA LYS A 70 12.95 1.53 13.02
C LYS A 70 12.64 0.39 12.06
N GLN A 71 11.44 0.39 11.47
CA GLN A 71 10.94 -0.65 10.58
C GLN A 71 10.88 -0.18 9.11
N ALA A 72 11.19 1.09 8.83
CA ALA A 72 10.98 1.70 7.53
C ALA A 72 11.69 0.92 6.40
N GLU A 73 12.96 0.57 6.62
CA GLU A 73 13.75 -0.20 5.66
C GLU A 73 13.15 -1.59 5.39
N ILE A 74 12.85 -2.37 6.44
CA ILE A 74 12.29 -3.71 6.29
C ILE A 74 10.91 -3.65 5.62
N ARG A 75 10.06 -2.68 5.98
CA ARG A 75 8.74 -2.51 5.34
C ARG A 75 8.89 -2.15 3.86
N ASN A 76 9.79 -1.23 3.51
CA ASN A 76 10.04 -0.87 2.11
C ASN A 76 10.53 -2.07 1.29
N VAL A 77 11.39 -2.92 1.86
CA VAL A 77 11.84 -4.17 1.21
C VAL A 77 10.68 -5.13 0.98
N LEU A 78 9.86 -5.38 2.01
CA LEU A 78 8.73 -6.30 1.91
C LEU A 78 7.67 -5.80 0.91
N ILE A 79 7.37 -4.51 0.93
CA ILE A 79 6.41 -3.88 0.01
C ILE A 79 6.92 -3.92 -1.43
N SER A 80 8.21 -3.63 -1.65
CA SER A 80 8.85 -3.77 -2.97
C SER A 80 8.69 -5.19 -3.51
N GLY A 81 8.82 -6.20 -2.65
CA GLY A 81 8.59 -7.60 -3.00
C GLY A 81 7.17 -7.85 -3.50
N GLU A 82 6.14 -7.39 -2.78
CA GLU A 82 4.75 -7.55 -3.23
C GLU A 82 4.43 -6.74 -4.50
N ILE A 83 4.99 -5.54 -4.67
CA ILE A 83 4.82 -4.76 -5.90
C ILE A 83 5.39 -5.51 -7.11
N LYS A 84 6.56 -6.14 -6.98
CA LYS A 84 7.15 -6.97 -8.06
C LYS A 84 6.27 -8.13 -8.45
N GLU A 85 5.63 -8.79 -7.48
CA GLU A 85 4.68 -9.86 -7.76
C GLU A 85 3.45 -9.33 -8.52
N ILE A 86 2.92 -8.17 -8.12
CA ILE A 86 1.80 -7.51 -8.81
C ILE A 86 2.21 -7.10 -10.25
N GLN A 87 3.44 -6.62 -10.45
CA GLN A 87 3.96 -6.22 -11.76
C GLN A 87 4.01 -7.36 -12.79
N LYS A 88 4.01 -8.62 -12.34
CA LYS A 88 3.92 -9.79 -13.25
C LYS A 88 2.58 -9.86 -13.98
N VAL A 89 1.53 -9.23 -13.45
CA VAL A 89 0.15 -9.33 -13.97
C VAL A 89 -0.50 -7.97 -14.24
N MET A 90 0.11 -6.87 -13.81
CA MET A 90 -0.37 -5.50 -13.98
C MET A 90 0.80 -4.56 -14.28
N LYS A 91 0.68 -3.70 -15.29
CA LYS A 91 1.66 -2.65 -15.56
C LYS A 91 1.53 -1.56 -14.48
N LEU A 92 2.62 -1.28 -13.78
CA LEU A 92 2.64 -0.35 -12.66
C LEU A 92 3.84 0.58 -12.79
N SER A 93 3.59 1.89 -12.70
CA SER A 93 4.62 2.92 -12.65
C SER A 93 4.35 3.93 -11.54
N PHE A 94 5.40 4.57 -11.05
CA PHE A 94 5.31 5.65 -10.07
C PHE A 94 5.45 7.00 -10.76
N LEU A 95 4.57 7.93 -10.42
CA LEU A 95 4.63 9.33 -10.83
C LEU A 95 5.55 10.12 -9.90
N THR A 96 5.57 9.78 -8.61
CA THR A 96 6.42 10.36 -7.58
C THR A 96 7.66 9.48 -7.32
N PRO A 97 8.79 10.04 -6.87
CA PRO A 97 9.95 9.24 -6.48
C PRO A 97 9.58 8.26 -5.37
N SER A 98 9.86 6.98 -5.57
CA SER A 98 9.54 5.93 -4.61
C SER A 98 10.81 5.32 -4.00
N GLN A 99 10.75 5.00 -2.71
CA GLN A 99 11.75 4.21 -1.98
C GLN A 99 11.67 2.71 -2.31
N TYR A 100 10.63 2.29 -3.04
CA TYR A 100 10.50 0.90 -3.45
C TYR A 100 11.44 0.57 -4.60
N SER A 101 12.14 -0.55 -4.48
CA SER A 101 12.97 -1.08 -5.57
C SER A 101 12.08 -1.89 -6.49
N VAL A 102 11.60 -1.32 -7.59
CA VAL A 102 10.63 -1.90 -8.55
C VAL A 102 11.11 -1.80 -9.99
#